data_AF-A0ABD3T3Z6-F1
#
_entry.id   AF-A0ABD3T3Z6-F1
#
_cell.length_a   1.000
_cell.length_b   1.000
_cell.length_c   1.000
_cell.angle_alpha   90.00
_cell.angle_beta   90.00
_cell.angle_gamma   90.00
#
_symmetry.space_group_name_H-M   'P 1'
#
loop_
_entity.id
_entity.type
_entity.pdbx_description
1 polymer ?
#
loop_
_entity_poly.entity_id
_entity_poly.type
_entity_poly.pdbx_seq_one_letter_code
_entity_poly.pdbx_strand_id
1 'polypeptide(L)'
;MFTQTAESLTMRLFLIGCILLASANSAPPTKQPAVECEYIGKKFKPGDLVTGDKCDPCFCTSFGAVYCELRQCPPIMCVDAAVPADECCPVCSNGPNCFLYTNRTIIPGGSVHSLTDFIECECVPNSMWASCRPKKGNNSPQPIL
;
A
#
# COMPACT_ATOMS: atom_id res chain seq x y z
N MET A 1 -6.12 -11.50 75.31
CA MET A 1 -5.51 -11.45 73.96
C MET A 1 -6.68 -11.28 72.99
N PHE A 2 -7.21 -10.08 72.71
CA PHE A 2 -6.66 -9.00 71.86
C PHE A 2 -6.01 -9.60 70.60
N THR A 3 -6.40 -9.38 69.34
CA THR A 3 -7.20 -8.36 68.63
C THR A 3 -7.40 -8.88 67.20
N GLN A 4 -8.64 -9.03 66.69
CA GLN A 4 -8.83 -9.28 65.25
C GLN A 4 -10.22 -8.85 64.74
N THR A 5 -10.53 -7.56 64.62
CA THR A 5 -11.78 -7.12 63.96
C THR A 5 -11.76 -5.75 63.25
N ALA A 6 -10.62 -5.08 63.07
CA ALA A 6 -10.63 -3.71 62.49
C ALA A 6 -10.38 -3.61 60.97
N GLU A 7 -9.83 -4.65 60.31
CA GLU A 7 -9.37 -4.54 58.90
C GLU A 7 -10.33 -5.11 57.85
N SER A 8 -11.34 -5.89 58.24
CA SER A 8 -12.25 -6.55 57.29
C SER A 8 -13.44 -5.68 56.89
N LEU A 9 -13.95 -4.84 57.80
CA LEU A 9 -15.12 -3.99 57.53
C LEU A 9 -14.74 -2.74 56.74
N THR A 10 -13.57 -2.16 57.01
CA THR A 10 -12.99 -1.05 56.25
C THR A 10 -12.75 -1.43 54.79
N MET A 11 -12.15 -2.60 54.52
CA MET A 11 -11.94 -3.10 53.16
C MET A 11 -13.25 -3.34 52.39
N ARG A 12 -14.30 -3.84 53.05
CA ARG A 12 -15.64 -4.01 52.45
C ARG A 12 -16.32 -2.68 52.16
N LEU A 13 -16.18 -1.68 53.04
CA LEU A 13 -16.71 -0.33 52.83
C LEU A 13 -16.00 0.40 51.68
N PHE A 14 -14.68 0.21 51.50
CA PHE A 14 -13.93 0.74 50.37
C PHE A 14 -14.37 0.11 49.04
N LEU A 15 -14.56 -1.21 48.98
CA LEU A 15 -15.01 -1.90 47.76
C LEU A 15 -16.44 -1.48 47.36
N ILE A 16 -17.36 -1.35 48.33
CA ILE A 16 -18.72 -0.87 48.07
C ILE A 16 -18.70 0.60 47.63
N GLY A 17 -17.84 1.44 48.22
CA GLY A 17 -17.63 2.82 47.80
C GLY A 17 -17.09 2.97 46.38
N CYS A 18 -16.11 2.16 45.98
CA CYS A 18 -15.58 2.15 44.61
C CYS A 18 -16.61 1.66 43.58
N ILE A 19 -17.43 0.65 43.92
CA ILE A 19 -18.49 0.14 43.03
C ILE A 19 -19.58 1.21 42.83
N LEU A 20 -19.95 1.96 43.88
CA LEU A 20 -20.94 3.05 43.78
C LEU A 20 -20.39 4.31 43.06
N LEU A 21 -19.08 4.56 43.13
CA LEU A 21 -18.44 5.67 42.41
C LEU A 21 -18.14 5.36 40.94
N ALA A 22 -18.00 4.08 40.57
CA ALA A 22 -17.71 3.67 39.18
C ALA A 22 -18.92 3.83 38.23
N SER A 23 -20.13 4.04 38.74
CA SER A 23 -21.36 4.12 37.94
C SER A 23 -21.76 5.53 37.49
N ALA A 24 -21.01 6.59 37.80
CA ALA A 24 -21.47 7.96 37.57
C ALA A 24 -20.88 8.70 36.34
N ASN A 25 -19.85 8.17 35.65
CA ASN A 25 -19.09 9.01 34.69
C ASN A 25 -18.91 8.49 33.25
N SER A 26 -19.56 7.40 32.82
CA SER A 26 -19.62 7.09 31.39
C SER A 26 -20.79 7.83 30.73
N ALA A 27 -20.64 9.13 30.51
CA ALA A 27 -21.55 9.85 29.61
C ALA A 27 -21.56 9.11 28.25
N PRO A 28 -22.73 8.83 27.65
CA PRO A 28 -22.78 8.32 26.29
C PRO A 28 -21.99 9.26 25.39
N PRO A 29 -21.19 8.77 24.43
CA PRO A 29 -20.57 9.65 23.44
C PRO A 29 -21.69 10.48 22.81
N THR A 30 -21.65 11.79 23.03
CA THR A 30 -22.63 12.71 22.47
C THR A 30 -22.59 12.53 20.96
N LYS A 31 -23.72 12.18 20.35
CA LYS A 31 -23.86 12.07 18.90
C LYS A 31 -23.64 13.48 18.33
N GLN A 32 -22.39 13.83 18.02
CA GLN A 32 -22.06 15.12 17.45
C GLN A 32 -22.89 15.32 16.18
N PRO A 33 -23.49 16.50 15.98
CA PRO A 33 -24.25 16.76 14.75
C PRO A 33 -23.29 16.64 13.57
N ALA A 34 -23.55 15.66 12.70
CA ALA A 34 -22.77 15.41 11.50
C ALA A 34 -22.86 16.62 10.56
N VAL A 35 -21.73 17.28 10.29
CA VAL A 35 -21.68 18.48 9.45
C VAL A 35 -21.50 18.07 7.99
N GLU A 36 -22.38 18.52 7.11
CA GLU A 36 -22.29 18.28 5.66
C GLU A 36 -21.15 19.12 5.05
N CYS A 37 -20.47 18.56 4.04
CA CYS A 37 -19.50 19.29 3.24
C CYS A 37 -20.18 19.96 2.05
N GLU A 38 -19.68 21.11 1.62
CA GLU A 38 -20.06 21.72 0.35
C GLU A 38 -18.85 21.75 -0.60
N TYR A 39 -19.00 21.14 -1.78
CA TYR A 39 -17.96 21.07 -2.78
C TYR A 39 -18.54 21.31 -4.18
N ILE A 40 -18.03 22.33 -4.88
CA ILE A 40 -18.50 22.78 -6.20
C ILE A 40 -20.04 22.97 -6.21
N GLY A 41 -20.56 23.60 -5.16
CA GLY A 41 -22.00 23.89 -4.99
C GLY A 41 -22.88 22.67 -4.74
N LYS A 42 -22.31 21.48 -4.51
CA LYS A 42 -23.04 20.27 -4.09
C LYS A 42 -22.77 19.97 -2.62
N LYS A 43 -23.78 19.47 -1.93
CA LYS A 43 -23.69 19.05 -0.52
C LYS A 43 -23.46 17.56 -0.41
N PHE A 44 -22.60 17.16 0.51
CA PHE A 44 -22.18 15.79 0.77
C PHE A 44 -22.28 15.48 2.25
N LYS A 45 -22.73 14.28 2.60
CA LYS A 45 -22.78 13.82 3.98
C LYS A 45 -21.41 13.27 4.40
N PRO A 46 -21.09 13.27 5.70
CA PRO A 46 -19.89 12.61 6.18
C PRO A 46 -19.79 11.15 5.70
N GLY A 47 -18.65 10.81 5.11
CA GLY A 47 -18.37 9.52 4.47
C GLY A 47 -18.62 9.47 2.97
N ASP A 48 -19.35 10.43 2.39
CA ASP A 48 -19.62 10.45 0.95
C ASP A 48 -18.33 10.69 0.16
N LEU A 49 -18.18 9.98 -0.96
CA LEU A 49 -17.17 10.28 -1.98
C LEU A 49 -17.58 11.56 -2.73
N VAL A 50 -16.76 12.59 -2.63
CA VAL A 50 -17.03 13.94 -3.15
C VAL A 50 -16.55 14.09 -4.59
N THR A 51 -15.33 13.65 -4.84
CA THR A 51 -14.62 13.67 -6.12
C THR A 51 -13.47 12.67 -6.03
N GLY A 52 -12.85 12.33 -7.14
CA GLY A 52 -11.61 11.56 -7.13
C GLY A 52 -11.35 10.87 -8.45
N ASP A 53 -10.15 11.06 -8.98
CA ASP A 53 -9.60 10.04 -9.84
C ASP A 53 -9.23 8.80 -8.98
N LYS A 54 -8.75 7.73 -9.61
CA LYS A 54 -8.41 6.50 -8.85
C LYS A 54 -7.21 6.71 -7.91
N CYS A 55 -6.42 7.75 -8.13
CA CYS A 55 -5.22 8.12 -7.40
C CYS A 55 -5.46 9.12 -6.26
N ASP A 56 -6.53 9.92 -6.31
CA ASP A 56 -6.81 10.95 -5.31
C ASP A 56 -8.27 11.00 -4.81
N PRO A 57 -8.85 9.87 -4.34
CA PRO A 57 -10.23 9.88 -3.86
C PRO A 57 -10.42 10.87 -2.69
N CYS A 58 -11.44 11.70 -2.81
CA CYS A 58 -11.81 12.71 -1.83
C CYS A 58 -13.13 12.37 -1.14
N PHE A 59 -13.16 12.49 0.18
CA PHE A 59 -14.29 12.14 1.03
C PHE A 59 -14.71 13.32 1.89
N CYS A 60 -16.01 13.39 2.20
CA CYS A 60 -16.52 14.34 3.17
C CYS A 60 -16.25 13.87 4.61
N THR A 61 -15.61 14.70 5.42
CA THR A 61 -15.32 14.39 6.83
C THR A 61 -16.51 14.73 7.73
N SER A 62 -16.56 14.16 8.94
CA SER A 62 -17.59 14.47 9.96
C SER A 62 -17.59 15.93 10.41
N PHE A 63 -16.50 16.66 10.15
CA PHE A 63 -16.32 18.07 10.51
C PHE A 63 -16.73 19.02 9.38
N GLY A 64 -17.28 18.53 8.26
CA GLY A 64 -17.72 19.35 7.13
C GLY A 64 -16.59 19.78 6.18
N ALA A 65 -15.40 19.19 6.30
CA ALA A 65 -14.29 19.43 5.38
C ALA A 65 -14.14 18.29 4.36
N VAL A 66 -13.72 18.62 3.14
CA VAL A 66 -13.33 17.61 2.14
C VAL A 66 -11.88 17.19 2.37
N TYR A 67 -11.62 15.89 2.41
CA TYR A 67 -10.29 15.30 2.58
C TYR A 67 -9.96 14.39 1.41
N CYS A 68 -8.79 14.56 0.80
CA CYS A 68 -8.34 13.76 -0.34
C CYS A 68 -7.15 12.87 0.04
N GLU A 69 -7.22 11.60 -0.37
CA GLU A 69 -6.15 10.63 -0.15
C GLU A 69 -5.25 10.56 -1.38
N LEU A 70 -4.12 11.26 -1.36
CA LEU A 70 -3.13 11.15 -2.44
C LEU A 70 -2.42 9.79 -2.37
N ARG A 71 -2.59 8.96 -3.41
CA ARG A 71 -1.88 7.68 -3.55
C ARG A 71 -0.60 7.84 -4.35
N GLN A 72 0.49 7.36 -3.77
CA GLN A 72 1.79 7.29 -4.43
C GLN A 72 2.04 5.85 -4.90
N CYS A 73 2.36 5.68 -6.19
CA CYS A 73 2.56 4.35 -6.75
C CYS A 73 3.94 3.76 -6.41
N PRO A 74 4.04 2.44 -6.21
CA PRO A 74 5.32 1.79 -5.97
C PRO A 74 6.20 1.83 -7.23
N PRO A 75 7.55 1.71 -7.07
CA PRO A 75 8.45 1.52 -8.19
C PRO A 75 8.11 0.25 -8.98
N ILE A 76 8.23 0.32 -10.31
CA ILE A 76 7.90 -0.76 -11.23
C ILE A 76 9.15 -1.29 -11.92
N MET A 77 9.23 -2.62 -12.02
CA MET A 77 10.39 -3.36 -12.54
C MET A 77 10.00 -4.23 -13.75
N CYS A 78 9.20 -3.68 -14.65
CA CYS A 78 8.87 -4.26 -15.95
C CYS A 78 8.72 -3.16 -16.99
N VAL A 79 8.84 -3.53 -18.27
CA VAL A 79 8.73 -2.60 -19.39
C VAL A 79 7.36 -2.65 -20.10
N ASP A 80 6.50 -3.59 -19.71
CA ASP A 80 5.12 -3.75 -20.17
C ASP A 80 4.08 -3.35 -19.11
N ALA A 81 4.48 -2.51 -18.14
CA ALA A 81 3.58 -2.05 -17.09
C ALA A 81 2.35 -1.35 -17.68
N ALA A 82 1.17 -1.70 -17.20
CA ALA A 82 -0.09 -1.10 -17.62
C ALA A 82 -0.93 -0.72 -16.41
N VAL A 83 -1.73 0.34 -16.52
CA VAL A 83 -2.71 0.73 -15.49
C VAL A 83 -4.01 -0.02 -15.78
N PRO A 84 -4.45 -0.96 -14.91
CA PRO A 84 -5.72 -1.64 -15.09
C PRO A 84 -6.90 -0.66 -15.04
N ALA A 85 -8.03 -1.06 -15.61
CA ALA A 85 -9.27 -0.32 -15.44
C ALA A 85 -9.59 -0.19 -13.94
N ASP A 86 -9.99 1.01 -13.53
CA ASP A 86 -10.34 1.33 -12.15
C ASP A 86 -9.22 1.31 -11.11
N GLU A 87 -7.96 1.19 -11.52
CA GLU A 87 -6.81 1.30 -10.63
C GLU A 87 -6.02 2.59 -10.86
N CYS A 88 -5.34 3.07 -9.82
CA CYS A 88 -4.43 4.20 -9.94
C CYS A 88 -3.08 3.81 -10.53
N CYS A 89 -2.54 2.68 -10.06
CA CYS A 89 -1.13 2.38 -10.25
C CYS A 89 -0.91 1.38 -11.37
N PRO A 90 0.18 1.53 -12.12
CA PRO A 90 0.57 0.52 -13.10
C PRO A 90 0.96 -0.78 -12.41
N VAL A 91 0.71 -1.89 -13.09
CA VAL A 91 1.04 -3.24 -12.63
C VAL A 91 1.82 -4.01 -13.70
N CYS A 92 2.68 -4.92 -13.26
CA CYS A 92 3.37 -5.89 -14.11
C CYS A 92 2.61 -7.21 -14.14
N SER A 93 1.59 -7.32 -14.98
CA SER A 93 0.75 -8.53 -15.04
C SER A 93 1.54 -9.80 -15.37
N ASN A 94 2.67 -9.67 -16.08
CA ASN A 94 3.56 -10.77 -16.47
C ASN A 94 4.79 -10.93 -15.54
N GLY A 95 4.82 -10.20 -14.43
CA GLY A 95 5.98 -10.13 -13.55
C GLY A 95 7.13 -9.26 -14.11
N PRO A 96 8.32 -9.29 -13.48
CA PRO A 96 9.46 -8.51 -13.93
C PRO A 96 9.89 -8.90 -15.35
N ASN A 97 10.28 -7.93 -16.16
CA ASN A 97 10.78 -8.16 -17.52
C ASN A 97 11.61 -6.97 -18.01
N CYS A 98 12.33 -7.20 -19.10
CA CYS A 98 13.23 -6.21 -19.68
C CYS A 98 13.26 -6.33 -21.21
N PHE A 99 13.75 -5.29 -21.88
CA PHE A 99 13.95 -5.28 -23.33
C PHE A 99 15.27 -5.90 -23.76
N LEU A 100 15.26 -6.65 -24.86
CA LEU A 100 16.46 -6.92 -25.65
C LEU A 100 16.90 -5.65 -26.39
N TYR A 101 18.19 -5.35 -26.36
CA TYR A 101 18.76 -4.18 -27.05
C TYR A 101 18.60 -4.22 -28.58
N THR A 102 18.53 -5.41 -29.18
CA THR A 102 18.53 -5.57 -30.63
C THR A 102 17.22 -5.18 -31.28
N ASN A 103 16.09 -5.52 -30.66
CA ASN A 103 14.76 -5.40 -31.28
C ASN A 103 13.64 -5.01 -30.31
N ARG A 104 13.95 -4.67 -29.05
CA ARG A 104 12.97 -4.39 -27.99
C ARG A 104 11.97 -5.53 -27.74
N THR A 105 12.33 -6.78 -28.05
CA THR A 105 11.57 -7.92 -27.55
C THR A 105 11.64 -7.96 -26.03
N ILE A 106 10.50 -8.20 -25.39
CA ILE A 106 10.38 -8.32 -23.94
C ILE A 106 10.70 -9.76 -23.56
N ILE A 107 11.64 -9.94 -22.62
CA ILE A 107 11.95 -11.24 -22.03
C ILE A 107 11.70 -11.24 -20.52
N PRO A 108 11.25 -12.37 -19.93
CA PRO A 108 10.98 -12.45 -18.48
C PRO A 108 12.23 -12.26 -17.61
N GLY A 109 12.03 -11.69 -16.42
CA GLY A 109 13.05 -11.51 -15.39
C GLY A 109 13.73 -12.82 -15.00
N GLY A 110 15.06 -12.82 -14.88
CA GLY A 110 15.85 -14.00 -14.50
C GLY A 110 15.91 -15.12 -15.56
N SER A 111 15.32 -14.92 -16.74
CA SER A 111 15.45 -15.86 -17.85
C SER A 111 16.67 -15.55 -18.72
N VAL A 112 17.32 -16.60 -19.23
CA VAL A 112 18.39 -16.49 -20.23
C VAL A 112 17.82 -16.73 -21.62
N HIS A 113 17.96 -15.75 -22.50
CA HIS A 113 17.49 -15.78 -23.88
C HIS A 113 18.67 -15.90 -24.85
N SER A 114 18.64 -16.91 -25.71
CA SER A 114 19.65 -17.07 -26.77
C SER A 114 19.38 -16.09 -27.92
N LEU A 115 20.22 -15.07 -28.07
CA LEU A 115 20.10 -14.10 -29.15
C LEU A 115 20.69 -14.65 -30.46
N THR A 116 21.84 -15.32 -30.36
CA THR A 116 22.49 -16.02 -31.47
C THR A 116 23.09 -17.33 -30.97
N ASP A 117 23.77 -18.06 -31.85
CA ASP A 117 24.59 -19.20 -31.42
C ASP A 117 25.71 -18.78 -30.48
N PHE A 118 26.20 -17.54 -30.56
CA PHE A 118 27.34 -17.09 -29.75
C PHE A 118 26.95 -16.24 -28.55
N ILE A 119 25.78 -15.58 -28.57
CA ILE A 119 25.37 -14.59 -27.57
C ILE A 119 24.09 -15.05 -26.86
N GLU A 120 24.08 -14.94 -25.55
CA GLU A 120 22.90 -15.07 -24.69
C GLU A 120 22.70 -13.80 -23.86
N CYS A 121 21.46 -13.48 -23.52
CA CYS A 121 21.10 -12.30 -22.74
C CYS A 121 20.23 -12.67 -21.55
N GLU A 122 20.35 -11.95 -20.45
CA GLU A 122 19.59 -12.18 -19.22
C GLU A 122 19.00 -10.86 -18.70
N CYS A 123 17.75 -10.89 -18.22
CA CYS A 123 17.19 -9.78 -17.47
C CYS A 123 17.76 -9.76 -16.05
N VAL A 124 18.72 -8.87 -15.84
CA VAL A 124 19.31 -8.63 -14.51
C VAL A 124 18.37 -7.80 -13.64
N PRO A 125 18.36 -8.01 -12.31
CA PRO A 125 17.60 -7.19 -11.39
C PRO A 125 17.91 -5.70 -11.57
N ASN A 126 16.91 -4.85 -11.40
CA ASN A 126 17.07 -3.40 -11.47
C ASN A 126 17.47 -2.82 -12.83
N SER A 127 17.29 -3.57 -13.92
CA SER A 127 17.53 -3.09 -15.29
C SER A 127 16.30 -3.26 -16.17
N MET A 128 15.99 -2.22 -16.94
CA MET A 128 14.97 -2.28 -18.01
C MET A 128 15.50 -2.92 -19.29
N TRP A 129 16.79 -3.23 -19.36
CA TRP A 129 17.45 -3.80 -20.52
C TRP A 129 18.23 -5.08 -20.18
N ALA A 130 18.19 -6.05 -21.08
CA ALA A 130 18.84 -7.34 -20.91
C ALA A 130 20.38 -7.21 -21.02
N SER A 131 21.12 -7.80 -20.10
CA SER A 131 22.58 -7.89 -20.20
C SER A 131 22.98 -9.08 -21.06
N CYS A 132 23.76 -8.85 -22.12
CA CYS A 132 24.16 -9.89 -23.06
C CYS A 132 25.63 -10.28 -22.89
N ARG A 133 25.92 -11.58 -23.02
CA ARG A 133 27.25 -12.17 -22.89
C ARG A 133 27.48 -13.31 -23.90
N PRO A 134 28.73 -13.65 -24.21
CA PRO A 134 29.05 -14.85 -24.98
C PRO A 134 28.64 -16.13 -24.24
N LYS A 135 28.13 -17.12 -24.97
CA LYS A 135 27.81 -18.46 -24.42
C LYS A 135 29.10 -19.20 -24.06
N LYS A 136 29.11 -19.88 -22.90
CA LYS A 136 30.23 -20.77 -22.52
C LYS A 136 30.26 -22.00 -23.43
N GLY A 137 31.42 -22.29 -24.03
CA GLY A 137 31.65 -23.51 -24.81
C GLY A 137 31.51 -23.36 -26.32
N ASN A 138 31.02 -22.23 -26.82
CA ASN A 138 31.15 -21.92 -28.23
C ASN A 138 32.49 -21.23 -28.46
N ASN A 139 33.29 -21.78 -29.37
CA ASN A 139 34.49 -21.12 -29.88
C ASN A 139 34.05 -19.81 -30.54
N SER A 140 34.01 -18.71 -29.78
CA SER A 140 33.86 -17.38 -30.36
C SER A 140 34.87 -17.26 -31.50
N PRO A 141 34.47 -16.84 -32.71
CA PRO A 141 35.43 -16.30 -33.64
C PRO A 141 36.08 -15.14 -32.90
N GLN A 142 37.35 -15.32 -32.50
CA GLN A 142 38.18 -14.20 -32.09
C GLN A 142 38.12 -13.21 -33.25
N PRO A 143 37.92 -11.89 -33.02
CA PRO A 143 38.05 -10.93 -34.10
C PRO A 143 39.45 -11.12 -34.71
N ILE A 144 39.49 -11.55 -35.98
CA ILE A 144 40.74 -11.68 -36.73
C ILE A 144 41.22 -10.24 -36.91
N LEU A 145 42.29 -9.89 -36.19
CA LEU A 145 43.09 -8.69 -36.41
C LEU A 145 43.77 -8.74 -37.78
#